data_AF-A0A2E6TEP2-F1
#
_entry.id   AF-A0A2E6TEP2-F1
#
_cell.length_a   1.000
_cell.length_b   1.000
_cell.length_c   1.000
_cell.angle_alpha   90.00
_cell.angle_beta   90.00
_cell.angle_gamma   90.00
#
_symmetry.space_group_name_H-M   'P 1'
#
loop_
_entity.id
_entity.type
_entity.pdbx_description
1 polymer ?
#
loop_
_entity_poly.entity_id
_entity_poly.type
_entity_poly.pdbx_seq_one_letter_code
_entity_poly.pdbx_strand_id
1 'polypeptide(L)'
;GSIGIFASIFLMRKLGLSWYTCIAIGIAVALWYNFPRHKPFVKTFQITTTLSLFYLLSNPHSRKIQLLTGCNVGVAALFGCNLGVYSLFATGACLALARFAKAIELRKECLLNLGYGVVIGYAPMIAFFLFHGGFRDAFLEALGNLLMGRYSQVALVVPFPWVVERYYYETLSDFSHIAHSFSMFLVPLSYGIGLFLAPALIRKKDPCLILATASVCAGIPYFHHCLARADVDHLAQALFPFLFLVVAAGLYSMNYRKIGKFLAPCAIGIIAILTFFIYLANVPLFKLQRLSSKSAPLAAIEIDGNEFVDDSKKITFLKALSEEVNSHGTSPETIFIAPHYPFLYSFLKVKAPWKETFFLWERMPEWQRKHIEAIEANPPEIALIDPEATYDNLPGLKFKNANGLVWHYILSNFEQNGTIGQANNIHFQVFIRK
;
A
#
# COMPACT_ATOMS: atom_id res chain seq x y z
N GLY A 1 -3.53 -12.43 5.11
CA GLY A 1 -2.32 -13.24 5.35
C GLY A 1 -2.48 -14.64 4.81
N SER A 2 -2.92 -15.56 5.67
CA SER A 2 -3.00 -17.00 5.38
C SER A 2 -3.82 -17.34 4.14
N ILE A 3 -4.94 -16.64 3.90
CA ILE A 3 -5.76 -16.81 2.69
C ILE A 3 -4.95 -16.56 1.41
N GLY A 4 -4.15 -15.50 1.37
CA GLY A 4 -3.32 -15.18 0.21
C GLY A 4 -2.24 -16.24 -0.03
N ILE A 5 -1.54 -16.68 1.03
CA ILE A 5 -0.52 -17.73 0.92
C ILE A 5 -1.13 -19.04 0.44
N PHE A 6 -2.27 -19.45 1.01
CA PHE A 6 -2.99 -20.64 0.58
C PHE A 6 -3.42 -20.55 -0.89
N ALA A 7 -3.98 -19.42 -1.32
CA ALA A 7 -4.36 -19.16 -2.70
C ALA A 7 -3.16 -19.26 -3.66
N SER A 8 -2.00 -18.72 -3.29
CA SER A 8 -0.76 -18.86 -4.06
C SER A 8 -0.33 -20.31 -4.21
N ILE A 9 -0.26 -21.07 -3.11
CA ILE A 9 0.13 -22.49 -3.12
C ILE A 9 -0.85 -23.30 -3.97
N PHE A 10 -2.15 -23.05 -3.81
CA PHE A 10 -3.20 -23.71 -4.56
C PHE A 10 -3.08 -23.45 -6.07
N LEU A 11 -2.80 -22.21 -6.46
CA LEU A 11 -2.53 -21.84 -7.85
C LEU A 11 -1.32 -22.60 -8.42
N MET A 12 -0.22 -22.65 -7.67
CA MET A 12 0.99 -23.37 -8.07
C MET A 12 0.74 -24.87 -8.25
N ARG A 13 -0.05 -25.49 -7.36
CA ARG A 13 -0.45 -26.89 -7.50
C ARG A 13 -1.29 -27.14 -8.75
N LYS A 14 -2.12 -26.19 -9.17
CA LYS A 14 -2.90 -26.29 -10.42
C LYS A 14 -2.05 -26.23 -11.69
N LEU A 15 -0.84 -25.68 -11.60
CA LEU A 15 0.15 -25.74 -12.69
C LEU A 15 0.96 -27.06 -12.72
N GLY A 16 0.68 -28.00 -11.82
CA GLY A 16 1.39 -29.28 -11.75
C GLY A 16 2.73 -29.24 -11.00
N LEU A 17 3.06 -28.14 -10.33
CA LEU A 17 4.31 -28.02 -9.56
C LEU A 17 4.36 -28.99 -8.38
N SER A 18 5.53 -29.56 -8.10
CA SER A 18 5.73 -30.45 -6.96
C SER A 18 5.39 -29.78 -5.63
N TRP A 19 5.08 -30.56 -4.59
CA TRP A 19 4.75 -30.00 -3.28
C TRP A 19 5.94 -29.22 -2.67
N TYR A 20 7.16 -29.72 -2.84
CA TYR A 20 8.38 -29.03 -2.40
C TYR A 20 8.52 -27.65 -3.05
N THR A 21 8.31 -27.58 -4.36
CA THR A 21 8.33 -26.31 -5.11
C THR A 21 7.23 -25.37 -4.63
N CYS A 22 6.04 -25.90 -4.37
CA CYS A 22 4.93 -25.09 -3.85
C CYS A 22 5.22 -24.54 -2.46
N ILE A 23 5.86 -25.31 -1.58
CA ILE A 23 6.29 -24.84 -0.26
C ILE A 23 7.36 -23.76 -0.40
N ALA A 24 8.37 -23.96 -1.25
CA ALA A 24 9.41 -22.95 -1.48
C ALA A 24 8.80 -21.62 -1.98
N ILE A 25 7.86 -21.68 -2.93
CA ILE A 25 7.12 -20.50 -3.38
C ILE A 25 6.26 -19.92 -2.26
N GLY A 26 5.60 -20.77 -1.47
CA GLY A 26 4.80 -20.34 -0.31
C GLY A 26 5.62 -19.57 0.72
N ILE A 27 6.84 -20.03 1.02
CA ILE A 27 7.80 -19.35 1.90
C ILE A 27 8.21 -18.01 1.28
N ALA A 28 8.59 -17.99 0.00
CA ALA A 28 8.97 -16.75 -0.68
C ALA A 28 7.82 -15.71 -0.68
N VAL A 29 6.59 -16.15 -0.97
CA VAL A 29 5.37 -15.33 -0.89
C VAL A 29 5.16 -14.84 0.54
N ALA A 30 5.33 -15.69 1.56
CA ALA A 30 5.16 -15.33 2.97
C ALA A 30 6.14 -14.24 3.42
N LEU A 31 7.41 -14.33 2.98
CA LEU A 31 8.42 -13.31 3.25
C LEU A 31 7.99 -11.95 2.68
N TRP A 32 7.59 -11.90 1.41
CA TRP A 32 7.06 -10.68 0.80
C TRP A 32 5.75 -10.20 1.41
N TYR A 33 4.96 -11.12 1.94
CA TYR A 33 3.71 -10.80 2.58
C TYR A 33 3.89 -9.86 3.79
N ASN A 34 5.01 -10.00 4.49
CA ASN A 34 5.35 -9.17 5.65
C ASN A 34 5.88 -7.77 5.28
N PHE A 35 6.10 -7.47 4.00
CA PHE A 35 6.70 -6.21 3.58
C PHE A 35 5.90 -5.48 2.46
N PRO A 36 5.28 -4.31 2.71
CA PRO A 36 5.14 -3.64 4.00
C PRO A 36 4.17 -4.38 4.93
N ARG A 37 4.43 -4.32 6.24
CA ARG A 37 3.71 -5.06 7.29
C ARG A 37 2.26 -4.64 7.49
N HIS A 38 1.94 -3.39 7.18
CA HIS A 38 0.68 -2.75 7.53
C HIS A 38 -0.40 -2.85 6.44
N LYS A 39 -0.13 -3.50 5.29
CA LYS A 39 -1.10 -3.69 4.18
C LYS A 39 -1.22 -5.14 3.68
N PRO A 40 -1.40 -6.14 4.57
CA PRO A 40 -1.51 -7.55 4.16
C PRO A 40 -2.75 -7.84 3.31
N PHE A 41 -3.82 -7.06 3.47
CA PHE A 41 -5.08 -7.24 2.74
C PHE A 41 -4.93 -6.89 1.25
N VAL A 42 -4.17 -5.83 0.90
CA VAL A 42 -3.91 -5.43 -0.49
C VAL A 42 -3.31 -6.59 -1.29
N LYS A 43 -2.31 -7.25 -0.70
CA LYS A 43 -1.64 -8.43 -1.29
C LYS A 43 -2.57 -9.63 -1.37
N THR A 44 -3.42 -9.83 -0.35
CA THR A 44 -4.46 -10.87 -0.36
C THR A 44 -5.32 -10.73 -1.62
N PHE A 45 -5.87 -9.54 -1.85
CA PHE A 45 -6.82 -9.32 -2.94
C PHE A 45 -6.16 -9.36 -4.31
N GLN A 46 -4.88 -9.00 -4.46
CA GLN A 46 -4.17 -9.24 -5.71
C GLN A 46 -4.06 -10.72 -6.06
N ILE A 47 -3.71 -11.54 -5.07
CA ILE A 47 -3.56 -12.99 -5.25
C ILE A 47 -4.93 -13.63 -5.52
N THR A 48 -5.95 -13.31 -4.70
CA THR A 48 -7.28 -13.90 -4.85
C THR A 48 -7.97 -13.41 -6.12
N THR A 49 -7.78 -12.15 -6.53
CA THR A 49 -8.23 -11.65 -7.83
C THR A 49 -7.55 -12.41 -8.96
N THR A 50 -6.22 -12.56 -8.94
CA THR A 50 -5.51 -13.37 -9.95
C THR A 50 -6.05 -14.80 -10.02
N LEU A 51 -6.27 -15.44 -8.87
CA LEU A 51 -6.86 -16.78 -8.78
C LEU A 51 -8.28 -16.83 -9.37
N SER A 52 -9.13 -15.87 -9.02
CA SER A 52 -10.51 -15.80 -9.50
C SER A 52 -10.57 -15.62 -11.03
N LEU A 53 -9.66 -14.82 -11.60
CA LEU A 53 -9.55 -14.61 -13.04
C LEU A 53 -9.01 -15.85 -13.75
N PHE A 54 -8.02 -16.54 -13.17
CA PHE A 54 -7.54 -17.82 -13.67
C PHE A 54 -8.69 -18.83 -13.80
N TYR A 55 -9.52 -18.95 -12.76
CA TYR A 55 -10.68 -19.85 -12.80
C TYR A 55 -11.77 -19.39 -13.75
N LEU A 56 -12.05 -18.09 -13.81
CA LEU A 56 -13.03 -17.51 -14.72
C LEU A 56 -12.65 -17.78 -16.19
N LEU A 57 -11.38 -17.63 -16.55
CA LEU A 57 -10.89 -17.93 -17.90
C LEU A 57 -10.86 -19.44 -18.21
N SER A 58 -10.55 -20.26 -17.19
CA SER A 58 -10.51 -21.71 -17.34
C SER A 58 -11.91 -22.31 -17.48
N ASN A 59 -12.91 -21.76 -16.77
CA ASN A 59 -14.27 -22.25 -16.73
C ASN A 59 -15.31 -21.11 -16.87
N PRO A 60 -15.36 -20.45 -18.05
CA PRO A 60 -16.12 -19.21 -18.25
C PRO A 60 -17.63 -19.38 -18.15
N HIS A 61 -18.15 -20.60 -18.27
CA HIS A 61 -19.58 -20.90 -18.19
C HIS A 61 -20.04 -21.35 -16.79
N SER A 62 -19.12 -21.52 -15.84
CA SER A 62 -19.47 -21.96 -14.48
C SER A 62 -20.11 -20.82 -13.70
N ARG A 63 -21.42 -20.93 -13.43
CA ARG A 63 -22.17 -19.96 -12.60
C ARG A 63 -21.54 -19.77 -11.22
N LYS A 64 -21.06 -20.87 -10.61
CA LYS A 64 -20.36 -20.84 -9.32
C LYS A 64 -19.10 -19.97 -9.40
N ILE A 65 -18.27 -20.14 -10.43
CA ILE A 65 -17.05 -19.34 -10.59
C ILE A 65 -17.38 -17.88 -10.86
N GLN A 66 -18.35 -17.59 -11.74
CA GLN A 66 -18.80 -16.22 -11.99
C GLN A 66 -19.27 -15.54 -10.71
N LEU A 67 -20.11 -16.21 -9.92
CA LEU A 67 -20.61 -15.70 -8.64
C LEU A 67 -19.47 -15.47 -7.63
N LEU A 68 -18.53 -16.42 -7.50
CA LEU A 68 -17.39 -16.31 -6.60
C LEU A 68 -16.41 -15.20 -7.02
N THR A 69 -16.19 -15.00 -8.32
CA THR A 69 -15.38 -13.89 -8.82
C THR A 69 -16.05 -12.55 -8.49
N GLY A 70 -17.36 -12.42 -8.69
CA GLY A 70 -18.11 -11.24 -8.26
C GLY A 70 -18.02 -11.02 -6.75
N CYS A 71 -18.16 -12.09 -5.96
CA CYS A 71 -18.03 -12.03 -4.50
C CYS A 71 -16.65 -11.54 -4.07
N ASN A 72 -15.57 -12.03 -4.71
CA ASN A 72 -14.22 -11.53 -4.45
C ASN A 72 -14.08 -10.02 -4.73
N VAL A 73 -14.72 -9.50 -5.78
CA VAL A 73 -14.75 -8.04 -6.07
C VAL A 73 -15.50 -7.27 -4.98
N GLY A 74 -16.67 -7.75 -4.55
CA GLY A 74 -17.46 -7.13 -3.47
C GLY A 74 -16.72 -7.13 -2.14
N VAL A 75 -16.12 -8.27 -1.77
CA VAL A 75 -15.32 -8.37 -0.54
C VAL A 75 -14.07 -7.49 -0.63
N ALA A 76 -13.42 -7.37 -1.78
CA ALA A 76 -12.32 -6.44 -1.96
C ALA A 76 -12.76 -4.98 -1.70
N ALA A 77 -13.94 -4.60 -2.22
CA ALA A 77 -14.51 -3.27 -2.01
C ALA A 77 -14.83 -2.98 -0.53
N LEU A 78 -15.18 -3.99 0.26
CA LEU A 78 -15.43 -3.85 1.70
C LEU A 78 -14.17 -3.40 2.46
N PHE A 79 -13.00 -3.94 2.11
CA PHE A 79 -11.72 -3.58 2.74
C PHE A 79 -11.12 -2.30 2.18
N GLY A 80 -11.47 -1.93 0.95
CA GLY A 80 -11.04 -0.68 0.34
C GLY A 80 -11.75 -0.46 -0.99
N CYS A 81 -12.39 0.71 -1.15
CA CYS A 81 -13.10 1.04 -2.39
C CYS A 81 -12.19 0.94 -3.61
N ASN A 82 -10.91 1.34 -3.45
CA ASN A 82 -9.89 1.19 -4.47
C ASN A 82 -9.64 -0.29 -4.86
N LEU A 83 -9.54 -1.20 -3.90
CA LEU A 83 -9.35 -2.64 -4.16
C LEU A 83 -10.52 -3.26 -4.92
N GLY A 84 -11.74 -2.82 -4.59
CA GLY A 84 -12.96 -3.14 -5.32
C GLY A 84 -12.89 -2.69 -6.77
N VAL A 85 -12.57 -1.42 -7.01
CA VAL A 85 -12.41 -0.84 -8.36
C VAL A 85 -11.32 -1.56 -9.14
N TYR A 86 -10.18 -1.86 -8.53
CA TYR A 86 -9.07 -2.55 -9.18
C TYR A 86 -9.47 -3.97 -9.60
N SER A 87 -10.18 -4.69 -8.72
CA SER A 87 -10.65 -6.05 -9.01
C SER A 87 -11.78 -6.07 -10.05
N LEU A 88 -12.65 -5.07 -10.04
CA LEU A 88 -13.69 -4.88 -11.05
C LEU A 88 -13.07 -4.60 -12.42
N PHE A 89 -12.13 -3.67 -12.51
CA PHE A 89 -11.41 -3.37 -13.76
C PHE A 89 -10.65 -4.59 -14.27
N ALA A 90 -9.93 -5.30 -13.39
CA ALA A 90 -9.22 -6.51 -13.74
C ALA A 90 -10.16 -7.58 -14.32
N THR A 91 -11.34 -7.75 -13.73
CA THR A 91 -12.39 -8.66 -14.20
C THR A 91 -12.93 -8.23 -15.57
N GLY A 92 -13.27 -6.94 -15.72
CA GLY A 92 -13.74 -6.38 -16.99
C GLY A 92 -12.72 -6.52 -18.12
N ALA A 93 -11.46 -6.17 -17.87
CA ALA A 93 -10.36 -6.31 -18.82
C ALA A 93 -10.16 -7.77 -19.24
N CYS A 94 -10.19 -8.70 -18.28
CA CYS A 94 -10.08 -10.13 -18.52
C CYS A 94 -11.19 -10.66 -19.44
N LEU A 95 -12.45 -10.27 -19.16
CA LEU A 95 -13.60 -10.64 -19.98
C LEU A 95 -13.56 -10.01 -21.37
N ALA A 96 -13.17 -8.74 -21.47
CA ALA A 96 -13.02 -8.03 -22.74
C ALA A 96 -11.96 -8.70 -23.63
N LEU A 97 -10.78 -9.02 -23.07
CA LEU A 97 -9.72 -9.73 -23.78
C LEU A 97 -10.16 -11.12 -24.22
N ALA A 98 -10.82 -11.88 -23.34
CA ALA A 98 -11.32 -13.21 -23.68
C ALA A 98 -12.40 -13.16 -24.77
N ARG A 99 -13.26 -12.14 -24.76
CA ARG A 99 -14.29 -11.92 -25.79
C ARG A 99 -13.68 -11.49 -27.12
N PHE A 100 -12.71 -10.58 -27.10
CA PHE A 100 -11.95 -10.14 -28.27
C PHE A 100 -11.19 -11.31 -28.90
N ALA A 101 -10.59 -12.15 -28.06
CA ALA A 101 -9.95 -13.39 -28.48
C ALA A 101 -10.94 -14.43 -29.03
N LYS A 102 -12.26 -14.20 -28.98
CA LYS A 102 -13.29 -15.22 -29.28
C LYS A 102 -13.09 -16.50 -28.46
N ALA A 103 -12.49 -16.39 -27.28
CA ALA A 103 -12.21 -17.52 -26.40
C ALA A 103 -13.37 -17.82 -25.43
N ILE A 104 -14.28 -16.85 -25.28
CA ILE A 104 -15.53 -16.94 -24.53
C ILE A 104 -16.66 -16.23 -25.29
N GLU A 105 -17.88 -16.70 -25.08
CA GLU A 105 -19.10 -15.96 -25.40
C GLU A 105 -19.62 -15.28 -24.13
N LEU A 106 -19.68 -13.94 -24.14
CA LEU A 106 -20.23 -13.18 -23.03
C LEU A 106 -21.75 -13.23 -23.08
N ARG A 107 -22.35 -14.05 -22.19
CA ARG A 107 -23.80 -14.13 -22.02
C ARG A 107 -24.28 -13.20 -20.92
N LYS A 108 -25.53 -12.75 -21.00
CA LYS A 108 -26.14 -11.86 -19.99
C LYS A 108 -26.09 -12.47 -18.60
N GLU A 109 -26.26 -13.79 -18.48
CA GLU A 109 -26.20 -14.52 -17.23
C GLU A 109 -24.82 -14.41 -16.55
N CYS A 110 -23.74 -14.32 -17.33
CA CYS A 110 -22.39 -14.13 -16.78
C CYS A 110 -22.30 -12.79 -16.04
N LEU A 111 -22.78 -11.71 -16.67
CA LEU A 111 -22.79 -10.38 -16.07
C LEU A 111 -23.72 -10.32 -14.85
N LEU A 112 -24.88 -10.97 -14.91
CA LEU A 112 -25.81 -11.06 -13.78
C LEU A 112 -25.19 -11.83 -12.61
N ASN A 113 -24.57 -12.99 -12.85
CA ASN A 113 -23.93 -13.78 -11.78
C ASN A 113 -22.76 -13.02 -11.14
N LEU A 114 -21.94 -12.33 -11.94
CA LEU A 114 -20.90 -11.45 -11.42
C LEU A 114 -21.50 -10.32 -10.57
N GLY A 115 -22.55 -9.66 -11.06
CA GLY A 115 -23.25 -8.60 -10.35
C GLY A 115 -23.84 -9.07 -9.01
N TYR A 116 -24.54 -10.20 -8.99
CA TYR A 116 -25.03 -10.82 -7.76
C TYR A 116 -23.89 -11.17 -6.80
N GLY A 117 -22.78 -11.67 -7.33
CA GLY A 117 -21.57 -11.91 -6.55
C GLY A 117 -21.08 -10.64 -5.86
N VAL A 118 -20.95 -9.53 -6.60
CA VAL A 118 -20.51 -8.24 -6.05
C VAL A 118 -21.42 -7.79 -4.92
N VAL A 119 -22.74 -7.83 -5.12
CA VAL A 119 -23.73 -7.46 -4.09
C VAL A 119 -23.61 -8.35 -2.86
N ILE A 120 -23.47 -9.66 -3.02
CA ILE A 120 -23.28 -10.60 -1.91
C ILE A 120 -21.98 -10.30 -1.15
N GLY A 121 -20.87 -10.09 -1.87
CA GLY A 121 -19.58 -9.80 -1.26
C GLY A 121 -19.54 -8.46 -0.53
N TYR A 122 -20.29 -7.47 -1.01
CA TYR A 122 -20.38 -6.12 -0.43
C TYR A 122 -21.55 -5.96 0.55
N ALA A 123 -22.35 -7.02 0.77
CA ALA A 123 -23.53 -7.00 1.64
C ALA A 123 -23.26 -6.45 3.05
N PRO A 124 -22.12 -6.75 3.73
CA PRO A 124 -21.82 -6.16 5.04
C PRO A 124 -21.77 -4.62 4.99
N MET A 125 -21.17 -4.03 3.95
CA MET A 125 -21.11 -2.58 3.79
C MET A 125 -22.50 -1.98 3.56
N ILE A 126 -23.32 -2.64 2.72
CA ILE A 126 -24.69 -2.23 2.48
C ILE A 126 -25.50 -2.24 3.77
N ALA A 127 -25.34 -3.29 4.59
CA ALA A 127 -26.00 -3.38 5.90
C ALA A 127 -25.56 -2.23 6.83
N PHE A 128 -24.25 -1.95 6.95
CA PHE A 128 -23.77 -0.81 7.75
C PHE A 128 -24.35 0.52 7.25
N PHE A 129 -24.37 0.74 5.95
CA PHE A 129 -24.93 1.95 5.34
C PHE A 129 -26.42 2.13 5.60
N LEU A 130 -27.21 1.05 5.57
CA LEU A 130 -28.67 1.11 5.78
C LEU A 130 -29.04 1.24 7.26
N PHE A 131 -28.31 0.55 8.15
CA PHE A 131 -28.70 0.43 9.56
C PHE A 131 -27.98 1.42 10.49
N HIS A 132 -26.92 2.12 10.05
CA HIS A 132 -26.18 3.08 10.89
C HIS A 132 -26.11 4.46 10.23
N GLY A 133 -26.97 5.39 10.66
CA GLY A 133 -27.06 6.75 10.09
C GLY A 133 -25.75 7.53 10.14
N GLY A 134 -25.04 7.52 11.27
CA GLY A 134 -23.74 8.21 11.39
C GLY A 134 -22.66 7.65 10.45
N PHE A 135 -22.67 6.33 10.21
CA PHE A 135 -21.78 5.72 9.23
C PHE A 135 -22.12 6.16 7.81
N ARG A 136 -23.41 6.16 7.46
CA ARG A 136 -23.90 6.61 6.15
C ARG A 136 -23.43 8.03 5.83
N ASP A 137 -23.62 8.96 6.75
CA ASP A 137 -23.32 10.37 6.53
C ASP A 137 -21.79 10.58 6.37
N ALA A 138 -20.99 9.93 7.23
CA ALA A 138 -19.54 9.93 7.11
C ALA A 138 -19.04 9.28 5.80
N PHE A 139 -19.68 8.18 5.37
CA PHE A 139 -19.36 7.50 4.11
C PHE A 139 -19.65 8.38 2.90
N LEU A 140 -20.81 9.05 2.87
CA LEU A 140 -21.17 9.97 1.78
C LEU A 140 -20.24 11.19 1.73
N GLU A 141 -19.84 11.74 2.89
CA GLU A 141 -18.84 12.81 2.96
C GLU A 141 -17.49 12.34 2.39
N ALA A 142 -17.02 11.16 2.80
CA ALA A 142 -15.77 10.57 2.32
C ALA A 142 -15.80 10.30 0.81
N LEU A 143 -16.91 9.75 0.30
CA LEU A 143 -17.10 9.50 -1.13
C LEU A 143 -17.13 10.82 -1.93
N GLY A 144 -17.82 11.85 -1.44
CA GLY A 144 -17.83 13.18 -2.05
C GLY A 144 -16.43 13.77 -2.13
N ASN A 145 -15.65 13.68 -1.04
CA ASN A 145 -14.26 14.15 -1.03
C ASN A 145 -13.37 13.39 -2.02
N LEU A 146 -13.56 12.08 -2.16
CA LEU A 146 -12.85 11.25 -3.15
C LEU A 146 -13.18 11.67 -4.59
N LEU A 147 -14.47 11.84 -4.91
CA LEU A 147 -14.93 12.21 -6.25
C LEU A 147 -14.49 13.62 -6.65
N MET A 148 -14.38 14.53 -5.69
CA MET A 148 -13.88 15.89 -5.90
C MET A 148 -12.35 15.96 -6.02
N GLY A 149 -11.63 14.83 -6.02
CA GLY A 149 -10.17 14.81 -6.17
C GLY A 149 -9.42 15.41 -4.98
N ARG A 150 -10.06 15.53 -3.81
CA ARG A 150 -9.49 16.19 -2.61
C ARG A 150 -8.42 15.35 -1.89
N TYR A 151 -8.02 14.23 -2.49
CA TYR A 151 -6.95 13.34 -2.07
C TYR A 151 -6.01 13.08 -3.26
N SER A 152 -5.08 13.99 -3.50
CA SER A 152 -4.05 13.79 -4.54
C SER A 152 -2.88 12.99 -3.96
N GLN A 153 -2.51 11.86 -4.55
CA GLN A 153 -1.28 11.19 -4.13
C GLN A 153 -0.10 12.06 -4.52
N VAL A 154 0.80 12.30 -3.57
CA VAL A 154 2.08 12.95 -3.85
C VAL A 154 2.91 12.00 -4.69
N ALA A 155 3.04 12.35 -5.98
CA ALA A 155 3.76 11.54 -6.95
C ALA A 155 5.26 11.59 -6.66
N LEU A 156 5.87 10.40 -6.56
CA LEU A 156 7.33 10.27 -6.53
C LEU A 156 7.85 10.04 -7.94
N VAL A 157 9.05 10.57 -8.22
CA VAL A 157 9.74 10.32 -9.48
C VAL A 157 10.01 8.83 -9.60
N VAL A 158 9.65 8.24 -10.75
CA VAL A 158 9.93 6.83 -11.01
C VAL A 158 11.45 6.64 -11.11
N PRO A 159 12.06 5.78 -10.28
CA PRO A 159 13.50 5.58 -10.29
C PRO A 159 13.87 4.69 -11.48
N PHE A 160 13.96 5.25 -12.68
CA PHE A 160 14.40 4.47 -13.83
C PHE A 160 15.90 4.14 -13.72
N PRO A 161 16.36 2.96 -14.19
CA PRO A 161 17.76 2.55 -14.08
C PRO A 161 18.78 3.56 -14.64
N TRP A 162 18.38 4.35 -15.64
CA TRP A 162 19.22 5.37 -16.28
C TRP A 162 19.10 6.77 -15.66
N VAL A 163 18.24 6.96 -14.66
CA VAL A 163 18.04 8.22 -13.92
C VAL A 163 18.72 8.20 -12.56
N VAL A 164 19.30 7.05 -12.16
CA VAL A 164 19.88 6.88 -10.82
C VAL A 164 21.12 7.77 -10.66
N GLU A 165 20.93 8.95 -10.04
CA GLU A 165 22.00 9.70 -9.42
C GLU A 165 22.66 8.79 -8.38
N ARG A 166 23.97 8.58 -8.51
CA ARG A 166 24.75 7.82 -7.53
C ARG A 166 24.84 8.65 -6.26
N TYR A 167 23.84 8.54 -5.40
CA TYR A 167 24.00 8.94 -4.02
C TYR A 167 25.03 8.00 -3.37
N TYR A 168 25.94 8.57 -2.57
CA TYR A 168 26.96 7.83 -1.81
C TYR A 168 26.28 6.99 -0.71
N TYR A 169 25.63 5.89 -1.08
CA TYR A 169 25.04 4.96 -0.15
C TYR A 169 25.88 3.68 -0.03
N GLU A 170 25.63 2.95 1.05
CA GLU A 170 26.29 1.67 1.36
C GLU A 170 25.94 0.61 0.30
N THR A 171 26.87 -0.30 0.00
CA THR A 171 26.77 -1.28 -1.11
C THR A 171 25.42 -2.01 -1.21
N LEU A 172 24.82 -2.45 -0.09
CA LEU A 172 23.51 -3.11 -0.10
C LEU A 172 22.35 -2.18 -0.50
N SER A 173 22.42 -0.92 -0.08
CA SER A 173 21.43 0.10 -0.45
C SER A 173 21.47 0.33 -1.95
N ASP A 174 22.67 0.40 -2.54
CA ASP A 174 22.84 0.58 -3.97
C ASP A 174 22.24 -0.56 -4.77
N PHE A 175 22.51 -1.81 -4.37
CA PHE A 175 21.89 -2.98 -5.02
C PHE A 175 20.37 -2.97 -4.90
N SER A 176 19.82 -2.57 -3.75
CA SER A 176 18.37 -2.42 -3.58
C SER A 176 17.80 -1.31 -4.47
N HIS A 177 18.47 -0.16 -4.59
CA HIS A 177 18.03 0.93 -5.47
C HIS A 177 18.07 0.53 -6.94
N ILE A 178 19.15 -0.14 -7.38
CA ILE A 178 19.27 -0.70 -8.73
C ILE A 178 18.15 -1.71 -8.97
N ALA A 179 17.95 -2.65 -8.05
CA ALA A 179 16.93 -3.68 -8.18
C ALA A 179 15.51 -3.11 -8.23
N HIS A 180 15.23 -2.13 -7.38
CA HIS A 180 13.99 -1.36 -7.40
C HIS A 180 13.78 -0.68 -8.76
N SER A 181 14.81 -0.04 -9.29
CA SER A 181 14.77 0.66 -10.57
C SER A 181 14.48 -0.28 -11.75
N PHE A 182 15.18 -1.40 -11.80
CA PHE A 182 14.92 -2.42 -12.82
C PHE A 182 13.53 -3.02 -12.67
N SER A 183 13.03 -3.21 -11.44
CA SER A 183 11.68 -3.71 -11.22
C SER A 183 10.60 -2.73 -11.71
N MET A 184 10.80 -1.43 -11.46
CA MET A 184 9.91 -0.36 -11.96
C MET A 184 9.86 -0.30 -13.49
N PHE A 185 10.89 -0.78 -14.19
CA PHE A 185 10.89 -0.92 -15.64
C PHE A 185 10.34 -2.27 -16.13
N LEU A 186 10.77 -3.38 -15.53
CA LEU A 186 10.45 -4.74 -15.97
C LEU A 186 8.99 -5.11 -15.76
N VAL A 187 8.39 -4.68 -14.64
CA VAL A 187 6.99 -4.98 -14.33
C VAL A 187 6.03 -4.39 -15.37
N PRO A 188 6.03 -3.08 -15.68
CA PRO A 188 5.12 -2.53 -16.68
C PRO A 188 5.43 -3.04 -18.08
N LEU A 189 6.71 -3.24 -18.43
CA LEU A 189 7.08 -3.84 -19.71
C LEU A 189 6.47 -5.25 -19.87
N SER A 190 6.56 -6.07 -18.81
CA SER A 190 6.01 -7.43 -18.81
C SER A 190 4.48 -7.43 -18.90
N TYR A 191 3.81 -6.49 -18.22
CA TYR A 191 2.37 -6.32 -18.36
C TYR A 191 1.97 -5.83 -19.75
N GLY A 192 2.71 -4.90 -20.35
CA GLY A 192 2.46 -4.42 -21.72
C GLY A 192 2.60 -5.54 -22.76
N ILE A 193 3.70 -6.29 -22.71
CA ILE A 193 3.92 -7.46 -23.58
C ILE A 193 2.83 -8.52 -23.33
N GLY A 194 2.54 -8.82 -22.07
CA GLY A 194 1.52 -9.80 -21.70
C GLY A 194 0.12 -9.41 -22.18
N LEU A 195 -0.23 -8.12 -22.10
CA LEU A 195 -1.52 -7.59 -22.56
C LEU A 195 -1.64 -7.70 -24.07
N PHE A 196 -0.59 -7.34 -24.80
CA PHE A 196 -0.53 -7.47 -26.26
C PHE A 196 -0.68 -8.93 -26.72
N LEU A 197 -0.03 -9.86 -26.01
CA LEU A 197 -0.06 -11.29 -26.34
C LEU A 197 -1.32 -12.00 -25.83
N ALA A 198 -2.01 -11.46 -24.81
CA ALA A 198 -3.12 -12.11 -24.10
C ALA A 198 -4.18 -12.73 -25.03
N PRO A 199 -4.66 -12.07 -26.11
CA PRO A 199 -5.66 -12.67 -26.98
C PRO A 199 -5.20 -13.98 -27.64
N ALA A 200 -3.93 -14.07 -28.03
CA ALA A 200 -3.35 -15.27 -28.59
C ALA A 200 -3.10 -16.34 -27.51
N LEU A 201 -2.68 -15.92 -26.31
CA LEU A 201 -2.38 -16.82 -25.20
C LEU A 201 -3.64 -17.52 -24.66
N ILE A 202 -4.75 -16.80 -24.48
CA ILE A 202 -6.00 -17.37 -23.95
C ILE A 202 -6.56 -18.48 -24.87
N ARG A 203 -6.41 -18.32 -26.20
CA ARG A 203 -6.89 -19.31 -27.18
C ARG A 203 -6.24 -20.69 -27.05
N LYS A 204 -5.01 -20.74 -26.55
CA LYS A 204 -4.27 -22.00 -26.39
C LYS A 204 -4.83 -22.89 -25.28
N LYS A 205 -5.67 -22.34 -24.39
CA LYS A 205 -6.29 -23.04 -23.25
C LYS A 205 -5.29 -23.76 -22.31
N ASP A 206 -4.01 -23.41 -22.39
CA ASP A 206 -2.96 -23.91 -21.52
C ASP A 206 -3.06 -23.22 -20.14
N PRO A 207 -3.03 -23.97 -19.02
CA PRO A 207 -3.17 -23.39 -17.69
C PRO A 207 -2.12 -22.33 -17.34
N CYS A 208 -0.87 -22.49 -17.79
CA CYS A 208 0.18 -21.51 -17.56
C CYS A 208 -0.12 -20.21 -18.32
N LEU A 209 -0.59 -20.31 -19.56
CA LEU A 209 -0.93 -19.14 -20.38
C LEU A 209 -2.21 -18.43 -19.90
N ILE A 210 -3.18 -19.19 -19.39
CA ILE A 210 -4.36 -18.63 -18.74
C ILE A 210 -3.94 -17.86 -17.48
N LEU A 211 -3.07 -18.44 -16.65
CA LEU A 211 -2.57 -17.76 -15.46
C LEU A 211 -1.75 -16.51 -15.81
N ALA A 212 -0.88 -16.58 -16.82
CA ALA A 212 -0.13 -15.42 -17.30
C ALA A 212 -1.10 -14.28 -17.69
N THR A 213 -2.18 -14.60 -18.39
CA THR A 213 -3.18 -13.60 -18.78
C THR A 213 -3.96 -13.05 -17.58
N ALA A 214 -4.39 -13.92 -16.67
CA ALA A 214 -5.06 -13.52 -15.42
C ALA A 214 -4.17 -12.59 -14.59
N SER A 215 -2.87 -12.89 -14.53
CA SER A 215 -1.85 -12.11 -13.81
C SER A 215 -1.65 -10.72 -14.41
N VAL A 216 -1.64 -10.59 -15.73
CA VAL A 216 -1.56 -9.28 -16.42
C VAL A 216 -2.82 -8.44 -16.11
N CYS A 217 -4.01 -9.04 -16.24
CA CYS A 217 -5.27 -8.34 -16.00
C CYS A 217 -5.39 -7.89 -14.53
N ALA A 218 -4.97 -8.74 -13.59
CA ALA A 218 -4.94 -8.41 -12.18
C ALA A 218 -3.84 -7.40 -11.83
N GLY A 219 -2.67 -7.45 -12.49
CA GLY A 219 -1.52 -6.61 -12.18
C GLY A 219 -1.67 -5.14 -12.58
N ILE A 220 -2.21 -4.87 -13.77
CA ILE A 220 -2.30 -3.51 -14.34
C ILE A 220 -2.99 -2.52 -13.38
N PRO A 221 -4.19 -2.82 -12.82
CA PRO A 221 -4.88 -1.90 -11.92
C PRO A 221 -4.17 -1.69 -10.59
N TYR A 222 -3.29 -2.59 -10.15
CA TYR A 222 -2.50 -2.34 -8.95
C TYR A 222 -1.21 -1.59 -9.27
N PHE A 223 -0.69 -1.75 -10.48
CA PHE A 223 0.56 -1.10 -10.87
C PHE A 223 0.41 0.41 -11.06
N HIS A 224 -0.77 0.94 -11.42
CA HIS A 224 -0.94 2.40 -11.42
C HIS A 224 -0.73 3.01 -10.01
N HIS A 225 -1.07 2.28 -8.94
CA HIS A 225 -0.83 2.74 -7.57
C HIS A 225 0.67 2.76 -7.25
N CYS A 226 1.42 1.79 -7.79
CA CYS A 226 2.87 1.77 -7.73
C CYS A 226 3.50 2.94 -8.51
N LEU A 227 2.95 3.30 -9.67
CA LEU A 227 3.44 4.45 -10.45
C LEU A 227 3.06 5.79 -9.82
N ALA A 228 1.90 5.87 -9.16
CA ALA A 228 1.49 7.06 -8.42
C ALA A 228 2.39 7.34 -7.22
N ARG A 229 3.08 6.34 -6.68
CA ARG A 229 4.09 6.51 -5.64
C ARG A 229 5.19 5.46 -5.80
N ALA A 230 6.21 5.79 -6.60
CA ALA A 230 7.23 4.86 -7.06
C ALA A 230 8.31 4.54 -5.99
N ASP A 231 7.87 4.11 -4.81
CA ASP A 231 8.73 3.59 -3.75
C ASP A 231 8.62 2.05 -3.63
N VAL A 232 9.50 1.50 -2.80
CA VAL A 232 9.62 0.05 -2.58
C VAL A 232 8.37 -0.53 -1.89
N ASP A 233 7.71 0.22 -1.01
CA ASP A 233 6.52 -0.24 -0.29
C ASP A 233 5.33 -0.42 -1.25
N HIS A 234 5.18 0.50 -2.22
CA HIS A 234 4.13 0.44 -3.23
C HIS A 234 4.44 -0.60 -4.31
N LEU A 235 5.71 -0.78 -4.70
CA LEU A 235 6.12 -1.88 -5.56
C LEU A 235 5.81 -3.23 -4.92
N ALA A 236 6.20 -3.42 -3.65
CA ALA A 236 5.94 -4.64 -2.91
C ALA A 236 4.44 -4.96 -2.81
N GLN A 237 3.61 -3.91 -2.74
CA GLN A 237 2.17 -4.09 -2.80
C GLN A 237 1.74 -4.63 -4.14
N ALA A 238 2.25 -4.18 -5.29
CA ALA A 238 1.80 -4.57 -6.64
C ALA A 238 2.52 -5.78 -7.29
N LEU A 239 3.44 -6.43 -6.57
CA LEU A 239 4.38 -7.40 -7.14
C LEU A 239 3.78 -8.79 -7.42
N PHE A 240 2.74 -9.22 -6.68
CA PHE A 240 2.30 -10.62 -6.70
C PHE A 240 1.77 -11.12 -8.06
N PRO A 241 0.92 -10.37 -8.79
CA PRO A 241 0.51 -10.78 -10.13
C PRO A 241 1.72 -10.89 -11.07
N PHE A 242 2.70 -10.01 -10.97
CA PHE A 242 3.94 -10.10 -11.76
C PHE A 242 4.74 -11.38 -11.45
N LEU A 243 4.86 -11.79 -10.19
CA LEU A 243 5.53 -13.05 -9.84
C LEU A 243 4.82 -14.26 -10.44
N PHE A 244 3.47 -14.28 -10.42
CA PHE A 244 2.71 -15.34 -11.08
C PHE A 244 2.86 -15.34 -12.60
N LEU A 245 2.93 -14.16 -13.22
CA LEU A 245 3.23 -14.02 -14.64
C LEU A 245 4.59 -14.65 -14.98
N VAL A 246 5.64 -14.31 -14.23
CA VAL A 246 7.00 -14.83 -14.44
C VAL A 246 7.05 -16.35 -14.29
N VAL A 247 6.46 -16.88 -13.21
CA VAL A 247 6.42 -18.34 -12.97
C VAL A 247 5.64 -19.05 -14.08
N ALA A 248 4.47 -18.54 -14.45
CA ALA A 248 3.63 -19.18 -15.46
C ALA A 248 4.28 -19.14 -16.85
N ALA A 249 4.83 -17.99 -17.26
CA ALA A 249 5.54 -17.85 -18.53
C ALA A 249 6.83 -18.70 -18.56
N GLY A 250 7.54 -18.78 -17.44
CA GLY A 250 8.73 -19.61 -17.27
C GLY A 250 8.41 -21.09 -17.42
N LEU A 251 7.40 -21.60 -16.71
CA LEU A 251 6.96 -22.99 -16.80
C LEU A 251 6.51 -23.37 -18.21
N TYR A 252 5.70 -22.52 -18.85
CA TYR A 252 5.30 -22.74 -20.24
C TYR A 252 6.52 -22.80 -21.17
N SER A 253 7.48 -21.89 -20.99
CA SER A 253 8.68 -21.85 -21.84
C SER A 253 9.57 -23.07 -21.66
N MET A 254 9.77 -23.56 -20.42
CA MET A 254 10.55 -24.76 -20.15
C MET A 254 9.94 -26.03 -20.75
N ASN A 255 8.60 -26.13 -20.73
CA ASN A 255 7.89 -27.31 -21.21
C ASN A 255 7.77 -27.35 -22.74
N TYR A 256 7.63 -26.19 -23.39
CA TYR A 256 7.26 -26.13 -24.81
C TYR A 256 8.33 -25.52 -25.74
N ARG A 257 9.42 -24.95 -25.22
CA ARG A 257 10.50 -24.37 -26.06
C ARG A 257 11.86 -24.90 -25.66
N LYS A 258 12.63 -25.41 -26.64
CA LYS A 258 14.01 -25.89 -26.41
C LYS A 258 14.89 -24.83 -25.74
N ILE A 259 14.86 -23.60 -26.25
CA ILE A 259 15.60 -22.47 -25.67
C ILE A 259 15.03 -22.03 -24.31
N GLY A 260 13.75 -22.30 -24.07
CA GLY A 260 13.07 -21.96 -22.82
C GLY A 260 13.60 -22.76 -21.62
N LYS A 261 14.15 -23.96 -21.84
CA LYS A 261 14.80 -24.76 -20.77
C LYS A 261 16.00 -24.06 -20.13
N PHE A 262 16.66 -23.17 -20.87
CA PHE A 262 17.79 -22.37 -20.36
C PHE A 262 17.35 -20.96 -19.96
N LEU A 263 16.61 -20.26 -20.84
CA LEU A 263 16.26 -18.86 -20.60
C LEU A 263 15.27 -18.66 -19.44
N ALA A 264 14.33 -19.58 -19.23
CA ALA A 264 13.34 -19.40 -18.17
C ALA A 264 13.94 -19.50 -16.76
N PRO A 265 14.79 -20.50 -16.43
CA PRO A 265 15.53 -20.50 -15.17
C PRO A 265 16.39 -19.24 -14.96
N CYS A 266 17.08 -18.77 -16.00
CA CYS A 266 17.86 -17.53 -15.90
C CYS A 266 16.98 -16.31 -15.59
N ALA A 267 15.85 -16.16 -16.28
CA ALA A 267 14.91 -15.07 -16.04
C ALA A 267 14.31 -15.13 -14.62
N ILE A 268 13.89 -16.32 -14.17
CA ILE A 268 13.40 -16.53 -12.81
C ILE A 268 14.50 -16.20 -11.79
N GLY A 269 15.74 -16.63 -12.04
CA GLY A 269 16.89 -16.34 -11.18
C GLY A 269 17.18 -14.85 -11.07
N ILE A 270 17.15 -14.10 -12.19
CA ILE A 270 17.31 -12.65 -12.19
C ILE A 270 16.21 -11.99 -11.36
N ILE A 271 14.94 -12.35 -11.59
CA ILE A 271 13.82 -11.81 -10.81
C ILE A 271 13.98 -12.14 -9.33
N ALA A 272 14.40 -13.36 -8.98
CA ALA A 272 14.64 -13.76 -7.59
C ALA A 272 15.76 -12.92 -6.95
N ILE A 273 16.85 -12.63 -7.68
CA ILE A 273 17.95 -11.79 -7.20
C ILE A 273 17.48 -10.33 -6.98
N LEU A 274 16.78 -9.73 -7.95
CA LEU A 274 16.25 -8.37 -7.81
C LEU A 274 15.33 -8.27 -6.59
N THR A 275 14.42 -9.23 -6.50
CA THR A 275 13.49 -9.39 -5.39
C THR A 275 14.22 -9.54 -4.06
N PHE A 276 15.25 -10.40 -4.00
CA PHE A 276 16.05 -10.62 -2.81
C PHE A 276 16.70 -9.32 -2.30
N PHE A 277 17.36 -8.55 -3.18
CA PHE A 277 18.03 -7.31 -2.76
C PHE A 277 17.06 -6.24 -2.29
N ILE A 278 15.90 -6.09 -2.95
CA ILE A 278 14.84 -5.17 -2.50
C ILE A 278 14.36 -5.56 -1.10
N TYR A 279 14.04 -6.84 -0.90
CA TYR A 279 13.56 -7.33 0.38
C TYR A 279 14.62 -7.17 1.47
N LEU A 280 15.84 -7.65 1.23
CA LEU A 280 16.93 -7.69 2.21
C LEU A 280 17.25 -6.31 2.79
N ALA A 281 17.32 -5.28 1.94
CA ALA A 281 17.57 -3.91 2.37
C ALA A 281 16.44 -3.33 3.23
N ASN A 282 15.25 -3.94 3.19
CA ASN A 282 14.04 -3.43 3.83
C ASN A 282 13.55 -4.23 5.04
N VAL A 283 14.13 -5.40 5.30
CA VAL A 283 13.81 -6.23 6.48
C VAL A 283 14.19 -5.49 7.78
N PRO A 284 13.31 -5.45 8.81
CA PRO A 284 13.59 -4.77 10.08
C PRO A 284 14.89 -5.20 10.76
N LEU A 285 15.21 -6.50 10.75
CA LEU A 285 16.44 -7.03 11.36
C LEU A 285 17.71 -6.41 10.74
N PHE A 286 17.75 -6.32 9.41
CA PHE A 286 18.87 -5.69 8.70
C PHE A 286 18.92 -4.19 8.93
N LYS A 287 17.77 -3.52 9.06
CA LYS A 287 17.71 -2.10 9.45
C LYS A 287 18.29 -1.88 10.85
N LEU A 288 17.90 -2.69 11.83
CA LEU A 288 18.42 -2.62 13.19
C LEU A 288 19.92 -2.89 13.24
N GLN A 289 20.41 -3.93 12.55
CA GLN A 289 21.84 -4.23 12.51
C GLN A 289 22.66 -3.07 11.91
N ARG A 290 22.17 -2.43 10.84
CA ARG A 290 22.81 -1.25 10.24
C ARG A 290 22.82 -0.04 11.18
N LEU A 291 21.76 0.16 11.96
CA LEU A 291 21.73 1.20 12.98
C LEU A 291 22.79 0.94 14.05
N SER A 292 22.89 -0.30 14.55
CA SER A 292 23.90 -0.70 15.52
C SER A 292 25.35 -0.53 15.02
N SER A 293 25.60 -0.74 13.73
CA SER A 293 26.96 -0.66 13.16
C SER A 293 27.44 0.77 12.87
N LYS A 294 26.54 1.76 12.77
CA LYS A 294 26.87 3.14 12.36
C LYS A 294 27.29 4.06 13.52
N SER A 295 27.62 3.51 14.68
CA SER A 295 27.83 4.29 15.91
C SER A 295 26.62 5.15 16.31
N ALA A 296 25.43 4.86 15.76
CA ALA A 296 24.18 5.40 16.28
C ALA A 296 23.81 4.50 17.48
N PRO A 297 23.87 5.01 18.72
CA PRO A 297 23.48 4.18 19.85
C PRO A 297 22.03 3.76 19.65
N LEU A 298 21.73 2.48 19.81
CA LEU A 298 20.35 2.06 20.02
C LEU A 298 19.96 2.44 21.45
N ALA A 299 18.72 2.83 21.66
CA ALA A 299 18.18 3.02 22.99
C ALA A 299 16.82 2.33 23.11
N ALA A 300 16.48 2.00 24.35
CA ALA A 300 15.19 1.43 24.70
C ALA A 300 14.24 2.52 25.23
N ILE A 301 12.97 2.38 24.89
CA ILE A 301 11.84 3.08 25.49
C ILE A 301 10.77 2.07 25.90
N GLU A 302 10.20 2.25 27.08
CA GLU A 302 9.05 1.47 27.51
C GLU A 302 7.77 2.18 27.07
N ILE A 303 6.89 1.45 26.38
CA ILE A 303 5.56 1.93 26.00
C ILE A 303 4.56 0.84 26.39
N ASP A 304 3.66 1.17 27.31
CA ASP A 304 2.62 0.25 27.82
C ASP A 304 3.18 -1.09 28.29
N GLY A 305 4.26 -1.07 29.08
CA GLY A 305 4.90 -2.27 29.62
C GLY A 305 5.70 -3.09 28.60
N ASN A 306 5.82 -2.62 27.36
CA ASN A 306 6.61 -3.27 26.32
C ASN A 306 7.86 -2.44 26.01
N GLU A 307 9.01 -3.10 25.91
CA GLU A 307 10.26 -2.46 25.53
C GLU A 307 10.37 -2.36 24.01
N PHE A 308 10.64 -1.15 23.51
CA PHE A 308 10.90 -0.86 22.11
C PHE A 308 12.31 -0.33 21.94
N VAL A 309 13.04 -0.85 20.96
CA VAL A 309 14.41 -0.45 20.64
C VAL A 309 14.44 0.24 19.28
N ASP A 310 15.00 1.45 19.24
CA ASP A 310 15.22 2.21 18.00
C ASP A 310 16.49 3.09 18.16
N ASP A 311 16.77 3.88 17.14
CA ASP A 311 17.79 4.94 17.12
C ASP A 311 17.66 5.84 18.36
N SER A 312 18.75 5.97 19.13
CA SER A 312 18.78 6.72 20.38
C SER A 312 18.30 8.15 20.24
N LYS A 313 18.55 8.83 19.10
CA LYS A 313 18.08 10.20 18.91
C LYS A 313 16.57 10.27 18.86
N LYS A 314 15.89 9.30 18.22
CA LYS A 314 14.42 9.22 18.25
C LYS A 314 13.92 8.94 19.64
N ILE A 315 14.56 8.03 20.38
CA ILE A 315 14.16 7.69 21.74
C ILE A 315 14.34 8.88 22.68
N THR A 316 15.47 9.57 22.62
CA THR A 316 15.73 10.79 23.38
C THR A 316 14.69 11.87 23.03
N PHE A 317 14.37 12.02 21.75
CA PHE A 317 13.29 12.92 21.31
C PHE A 317 11.94 12.54 21.94
N LEU A 318 11.54 11.26 21.90
CA LEU A 318 10.28 10.79 22.49
C LEU A 318 10.24 10.98 24.01
N LYS A 319 11.35 10.76 24.71
CA LYS A 319 11.47 11.00 26.15
C LYS A 319 11.34 12.49 26.47
N ALA A 320 12.09 13.35 25.79
CA ALA A 320 12.01 14.79 25.96
C ALA A 320 10.60 15.34 25.64
N LEU A 321 9.96 14.81 24.60
CA LEU A 321 8.58 15.15 24.26
C LEU A 321 7.59 14.77 25.37
N SER A 322 7.73 13.58 25.93
CA SER A 322 6.89 13.11 27.04
C SER A 322 7.10 13.95 28.30
N GLU A 323 8.36 14.24 28.65
CA GLU A 323 8.73 15.10 29.77
C GLU A 323 8.13 16.51 29.62
N GLU A 324 8.23 17.11 28.43
CA GLU A 324 7.70 18.44 28.16
C GLU A 324 6.16 18.49 28.25
N VAL A 325 5.47 17.48 27.74
CA VAL A 325 4.00 17.41 27.86
C VAL A 325 3.59 17.21 29.32
N ASN A 326 4.33 16.41 30.09
CA ASN A 326 4.05 16.15 31.50
C ASN A 326 4.41 17.34 32.41
N SER A 327 5.30 18.23 31.99
CA SER A 327 5.70 19.40 32.78
C SER A 327 4.62 20.50 32.80
N HIS A 328 3.70 20.50 31.85
CA HIS A 328 2.69 21.55 31.65
C HIS A 328 1.37 21.33 32.42
N GLY A 329 1.26 20.33 33.29
CA GLY A 329 0.09 20.15 34.17
C GLY A 329 -0.47 18.72 34.19
N THR A 330 -1.74 18.58 34.61
CA THR A 330 -2.43 17.28 34.61
C THR A 330 -2.52 16.78 33.17
N SER A 331 -2.16 15.51 32.93
CA SER A 331 -2.04 14.90 31.59
C SER A 331 -3.15 15.41 30.64
N PRO A 332 -2.81 16.24 29.64
CA PRO A 332 -3.82 16.95 28.85
C PRO A 332 -4.68 15.94 28.10
N GLU A 333 -5.99 16.05 28.23
CA GLU A 333 -6.91 15.13 27.52
C GLU A 333 -6.81 15.30 26.00
N THR A 334 -6.44 16.51 25.55
CA THR A 334 -6.35 16.89 24.14
C THR A 334 -5.08 17.71 23.89
N ILE A 335 -4.32 17.35 22.86
CA ILE A 335 -3.16 18.11 22.36
C ILE A 335 -3.37 18.33 20.86
N PHE A 336 -2.93 19.44 20.30
CA PHE A 336 -2.85 19.58 18.85
C PHE A 336 -1.46 19.20 18.33
N ILE A 337 -1.35 18.18 17.50
CA ILE A 337 -0.07 17.71 16.95
C ILE A 337 -0.10 17.76 15.42
N ALA A 338 0.87 18.45 14.81
CA ALA A 338 0.97 18.63 13.37
C ALA A 338 2.43 18.66 12.87
N PRO A 339 2.72 18.37 11.57
CA PRO A 339 1.78 17.94 10.53
C PRO A 339 1.73 16.41 10.25
N HIS A 340 2.76 15.63 10.60
CA HIS A 340 2.89 14.25 10.10
C HIS A 340 3.17 13.22 11.21
N TYR A 341 2.66 13.47 12.42
CA TYR A 341 3.00 12.67 13.60
C TYR A 341 1.79 12.09 14.35
N PRO A 342 0.84 11.41 13.68
CA PRO A 342 -0.38 10.92 14.30
C PRO A 342 -0.13 9.85 15.37
N PHE A 343 1.02 9.17 15.30
CA PHE A 343 1.40 8.18 16.30
C PHE A 343 1.66 8.80 17.68
N LEU A 344 1.96 10.11 17.74
CA LEU A 344 2.21 10.80 19.02
C LEU A 344 0.95 10.88 19.89
N TYR A 345 -0.24 10.93 19.28
CA TYR A 345 -1.50 10.85 20.02
C TYR A 345 -1.58 9.55 20.84
N SER A 346 -1.24 8.42 20.20
CA SER A 346 -1.24 7.12 20.87
C SER A 346 -0.10 6.99 21.87
N PHE A 347 1.09 7.49 21.55
CA PHE A 347 2.25 7.46 22.44
C PHE A 347 2.02 8.27 23.73
N LEU A 348 1.45 9.47 23.61
CA LEU A 348 1.15 10.37 24.73
C LEU A 348 -0.19 10.06 25.41
N LYS A 349 -0.99 9.14 24.85
CA LYS A 349 -2.35 8.79 25.32
C LYS A 349 -3.31 9.98 25.35
N VAL A 350 -3.22 10.84 24.35
CA VAL A 350 -4.04 12.07 24.23
C VAL A 350 -4.94 12.00 23.00
N LYS A 351 -6.07 12.72 23.04
CA LYS A 351 -6.98 12.85 21.90
C LYS A 351 -6.51 13.95 20.95
N ALA A 352 -6.79 13.75 19.67
CA ALA A 352 -6.71 14.84 18.70
C ALA A 352 -7.99 15.69 18.77
N PRO A 353 -7.91 17.03 18.67
CA PRO A 353 -9.09 17.90 18.63
C PRO A 353 -9.89 17.73 17.33
N TRP A 354 -9.29 17.10 16.32
CA TRP A 354 -9.86 16.95 14.99
C TRP A 354 -9.60 15.58 14.39
N LYS A 355 -10.50 15.15 13.49
CA LYS A 355 -10.46 13.83 12.83
C LYS A 355 -9.27 13.66 11.89
N GLU A 356 -8.73 14.75 11.35
CA GLU A 356 -7.55 14.70 10.48
C GLU A 356 -6.27 14.88 11.30
N THR A 357 -5.52 13.79 11.45
CA THR A 357 -4.26 13.74 12.22
C THR A 357 -3.02 13.61 11.33
N PHE A 358 -3.22 13.59 10.00
CA PHE A 358 -2.15 13.44 9.01
C PHE A 358 -2.32 14.45 7.87
N PHE A 359 -1.56 15.56 7.96
CA PHE A 359 -1.74 16.75 7.12
C PHE A 359 -0.97 16.64 5.79
N LEU A 360 -1.34 15.69 4.94
CA LEU A 360 -0.61 15.39 3.69
C LEU A 360 -0.91 16.31 2.50
N TRP A 361 -1.95 17.14 2.60
CA TRP A 361 -2.49 17.89 1.47
C TRP A 361 -2.85 19.30 1.86
N GLU A 362 -2.82 20.19 0.88
CA GLU A 362 -3.43 21.50 1.00
C GLU A 362 -4.94 21.38 1.22
N ARG A 363 -5.45 22.14 2.19
CA ARG A 363 -6.87 22.12 2.56
C ARG A 363 -7.56 23.40 2.13
N MET A 364 -8.76 23.24 1.59
CA MET A 364 -9.62 24.37 1.24
C MET A 364 -9.96 25.20 2.49
N PRO A 365 -10.14 26.53 2.37
CA PRO A 365 -10.46 27.40 3.49
C PRO A 365 -11.64 26.92 4.34
N GLU A 366 -12.71 26.40 3.72
CA GLU A 366 -13.91 25.92 4.42
C GLU A 366 -13.60 24.72 5.31
N TRP A 367 -12.70 23.84 4.88
CA TRP A 367 -12.26 22.69 5.68
C TRP A 367 -11.41 23.13 6.86
N GLN A 368 -10.52 24.09 6.64
CA GLN A 368 -9.69 24.66 7.70
C GLN A 368 -10.53 25.40 8.75
N ARG A 369 -11.61 26.08 8.35
CA ARG A 369 -12.55 26.70 9.30
C ARG A 369 -13.23 25.66 10.19
N LYS A 370 -13.72 24.56 9.63
CA LYS A 370 -14.27 23.44 10.41
C LYS A 370 -13.24 22.82 11.37
N HIS A 371 -11.98 22.78 10.94
CA HIS A 371 -10.89 22.33 11.79
C HIS A 371 -10.66 23.30 12.96
N ILE A 372 -10.66 24.62 12.71
CA ILE A 372 -10.58 25.65 13.76
C ILE A 372 -11.76 25.53 14.72
N GLU A 373 -13.00 25.43 14.21
CA GLU A 373 -14.21 25.23 15.03
C GLU A 373 -14.09 24.00 15.94
N ALA A 374 -13.48 22.91 15.45
CA ALA A 374 -13.25 21.72 16.24
C ALA A 374 -12.17 21.90 17.33
N ILE A 375 -11.10 22.65 17.03
CA ILE A 375 -10.09 23.06 18.01
C ILE A 375 -10.73 23.95 19.07
N GLU A 376 -11.61 24.89 18.70
CA GLU A 376 -12.32 25.76 19.65
C GLU A 376 -13.29 24.97 20.54
N ALA A 377 -14.00 23.99 19.97
CA ALA A 377 -14.93 23.15 20.70
C ALA A 377 -14.23 22.16 21.66
N ASN A 378 -13.00 21.74 21.35
CA ASN A 378 -12.19 20.84 22.17
C ASN A 378 -10.78 21.45 22.33
N PRO A 379 -10.66 22.53 23.13
CA PRO A 379 -9.46 23.34 23.15
C PRO A 379 -8.27 22.56 23.72
N PRO A 380 -7.20 22.36 22.93
CA PRO A 380 -5.96 21.81 23.45
C PRO A 380 -5.23 22.90 24.25
N GLU A 381 -4.68 22.53 25.39
CA GLU A 381 -3.80 23.41 26.18
C GLU A 381 -2.44 23.59 25.49
N ILE A 382 -1.99 22.53 24.81
CA ILE A 382 -0.69 22.45 24.15
C ILE A 382 -0.89 22.17 22.66
N ALA A 383 -0.16 22.89 21.83
CA ALA A 383 0.04 22.59 20.42
C ALA A 383 1.52 22.29 20.13
N LEU A 384 1.78 21.12 19.56
CA LEU A 384 3.09 20.64 19.14
C LEU A 384 3.15 20.68 17.61
N ILE A 385 3.86 21.65 17.06
CA ILE A 385 3.92 21.84 15.61
C ILE A 385 5.36 21.81 15.14
N ASP A 386 5.65 20.96 14.17
CA ASP A 386 6.89 21.03 13.39
C ASP A 386 6.64 21.85 12.11
N PRO A 387 7.03 23.14 12.05
CA PRO A 387 6.71 24.01 10.93
C PRO A 387 7.55 23.71 9.68
N GLU A 388 8.67 23.00 9.85
CA GLU A 388 9.61 22.67 8.77
C GLU A 388 9.38 21.25 8.24
N ALA A 389 8.71 20.40 9.00
CA ALA A 389 8.21 19.12 8.53
C ALA A 389 7.41 19.28 7.24
N THR A 390 7.80 18.47 6.27
CA THR A 390 7.13 18.34 4.99
C THR A 390 7.19 16.89 4.54
N TYR A 391 6.19 16.48 3.77
CA TYR A 391 6.16 15.19 3.13
C TYR A 391 6.93 15.23 1.80
N ASP A 392 7.83 14.26 1.60
CA ASP A 392 8.66 14.12 0.38
C ASP A 392 9.48 15.37 0.01
N ASN A 393 9.88 16.19 0.99
CA ASN A 393 10.61 17.45 0.81
C ASN A 393 9.89 18.51 -0.04
N LEU A 394 8.56 18.46 -0.14
CA LEU A 394 7.78 19.41 -0.93
C LEU A 394 7.43 20.67 -0.12
N PRO A 395 7.98 21.86 -0.42
CA PRO A 395 7.78 23.04 0.41
C PRO A 395 6.31 23.45 0.53
N GLY A 396 5.49 23.23 -0.51
CA GLY A 396 4.06 23.52 -0.50
C GLY A 396 3.25 22.69 0.51
N LEU A 397 3.78 21.54 0.94
CA LEU A 397 3.13 20.65 1.92
C LEU A 397 3.53 20.92 3.37
N LYS A 398 4.36 21.93 3.63
CA LYS A 398 4.61 22.39 5.00
C LYS A 398 3.29 22.81 5.64
N PHE A 399 3.13 22.55 6.93
CA PHE A 399 1.88 22.84 7.65
C PHE A 399 1.38 24.26 7.44
N LYS A 400 2.29 25.25 7.57
CA LYS A 400 2.01 26.68 7.36
C LYS A 400 1.49 27.05 5.97
N ASN A 401 1.82 26.25 4.96
CA ASN A 401 1.39 26.47 3.57
C ASN A 401 0.09 25.72 3.29
N ALA A 402 0.04 24.43 3.63
CA ALA A 402 -1.10 23.57 3.37
C ALA A 402 -2.33 23.85 4.26
N ASN A 403 -2.10 24.40 5.46
CA ASN A 403 -3.11 24.67 6.49
C ASN A 403 -2.94 26.09 7.07
N GLY A 404 -2.74 27.09 6.20
CA GLY A 404 -2.41 28.46 6.60
C GLY A 404 -3.39 29.14 7.55
N LEU A 405 -4.70 28.89 7.44
CA LEU A 405 -5.69 29.46 8.37
C LEU A 405 -5.57 28.83 9.77
N VAL A 406 -5.39 27.52 9.84
CA VAL A 406 -5.19 26.81 11.11
C VAL A 406 -3.88 27.27 11.74
N TRP A 407 -2.82 27.38 10.95
CA TRP A 407 -1.54 27.91 11.41
C TRP A 407 -1.67 29.33 11.98
N HIS A 408 -2.37 30.23 11.27
CA HIS A 408 -2.63 31.58 11.78
C HIS A 408 -3.41 31.57 13.09
N TYR A 409 -4.44 30.73 13.18
CA TYR A 409 -5.22 30.55 14.40
C TYR A 409 -4.33 30.15 15.59
N ILE A 410 -3.40 29.20 15.41
CA ILE A 410 -2.48 28.80 16.47
C ILE A 410 -1.60 29.98 16.89
N LEU A 411 -1.00 30.71 15.95
CA LEU A 411 -0.17 31.88 16.27
C LEU A 411 -0.94 32.99 17.01
N SER A 412 -2.23 33.16 16.71
CA SER A 412 -3.07 34.17 17.37
C SER A 412 -3.46 33.76 18.78
N ASN A 413 -3.76 32.48 19.02
CA ASN A 413 -4.37 31.98 20.25
C ASN A 413 -3.42 31.25 21.21
N PHE A 414 -2.18 31.02 20.79
CA PHE A 414 -1.16 30.35 21.59
C PHE A 414 0.12 31.19 21.66
N GLU A 415 0.88 31.03 22.74
CA GLU A 415 2.22 31.57 22.95
C GLU A 415 3.27 30.49 22.75
N GLN A 416 4.33 30.81 22.00
CA GLN A 416 5.42 29.87 21.80
C GLN A 416 6.27 29.79 23.07
N ASN A 417 6.29 28.62 23.72
CA ASN A 417 6.97 28.39 24.99
C ASN A 417 8.28 27.56 24.87
N GLY A 418 8.75 27.32 23.65
CA GLY A 418 10.04 26.64 23.44
C GLY A 418 10.10 25.79 22.18
N THR A 419 11.14 24.95 22.12
CA THR A 419 11.34 23.97 21.05
C THR A 419 11.83 22.63 21.60
N ILE A 420 11.34 21.53 21.03
CA ILE A 420 11.75 20.16 21.36
C ILE A 420 12.43 19.55 20.14
N GLY A 421 13.66 19.06 20.34
CA GLY A 421 14.40 18.30 19.34
C GLY A 421 15.29 19.16 18.43
N GLN A 422 16.57 18.76 18.35
CA GLN A 422 17.46 19.07 17.23
C GLN A 422 17.92 17.82 16.47
N ALA A 423 17.39 16.65 16.84
CA ALA A 423 17.88 15.38 16.35
C ALA A 423 17.00 14.85 15.21
N ASN A 424 17.62 14.45 14.10
CA ASN A 424 16.99 13.83 12.92
C ASN A 424 16.00 14.72 12.13
N ASN A 425 16.23 16.05 12.06
CA ASN A 425 15.39 17.03 11.34
C ASN A 425 13.95 17.14 11.87
N ILE A 426 13.66 16.64 13.07
CA ILE A 426 12.38 16.82 13.75
C ILE A 426 12.54 17.99 14.71
N HIS A 427 11.74 19.04 14.52
CA HIS A 427 11.83 20.29 15.27
C HIS A 427 10.44 20.75 15.69
N PHE A 428 9.99 20.33 16.87
CA PHE A 428 8.71 20.78 17.39
C PHE A 428 8.85 22.16 18.04
N GLN A 429 7.99 23.08 17.65
CA GLN A 429 7.66 24.27 18.41
C GLN A 429 6.53 23.93 19.38
N VAL A 430 6.71 24.33 20.64
CA VAL A 430 5.72 24.14 21.70
C VAL A 430 4.93 25.43 21.83
N PHE A 431 3.61 25.32 21.70
CA PHE A 431 2.66 26.41 21.80
C PHE A 431 1.73 26.14 22.97
N ILE A 432 1.60 27.10 23.88
CA ILE A 432 0.72 27.04 25.05
C ILE A 432 -0.43 28.01 24.85
N ARG A 433 -1.66 27.57 25.10
CA ARG A 433 -2.84 28.40 24.88
C ARG A 433 -2.81 29.65 25.79
N LYS A 434 -3.19 30.80 25.22
CA LYS A 434 -3.30 32.09 25.92
C LYS A 434 -4.48 32.16 26.89
#